data_AF-A0A382K521-F1
#
_entry.id   AF-A0A382K521-F1
#
_cell.length_a   1.000
_cell.length_b   1.000
_cell.length_c   1.000
_cell.angle_alpha   90.00
_cell.angle_beta   90.00
_cell.angle_gamma   90.00
#
_symmetry.space_group_name_H-M   'P 1'
#
loop_
_entity.id
_entity.type
_entity.pdbx_description
1 polymer ?
#
loop_
_entity_poly.entity_id
_entity_poly.type
_entity_poly.pdbx_seq_one_letter_code
_entity_poly.pdbx_strand_id
1 'polypeptide(L)'
;ISKLYLAGGFANYINSSNARDIGFIANFPLKKIEKVGNASLEGAMLMLKSIKMRTEIEKLVLGIDHLELETVPDFFEVFVEGCMFNPMPRDLTSI
;
A
#
# COMPACT_ATOMS: atom_id res chain seq x y z
N ILE A 1 2.43 4.37 12.08
CA ILE A 1 2.52 3.23 11.12
C ILE A 1 3.82 2.44 11.35
N SER A 2 3.76 1.11 11.44
CA SER A 2 4.90 0.24 11.80
C SER A 2 5.60 -0.44 10.60
N LYS A 3 4.85 -0.80 9.56
CA LYS A 3 5.32 -1.49 8.34
C LYS A 3 4.60 -0.98 7.09
N LEU A 4 5.25 -1.11 5.94
CA LEU A 4 4.68 -0.90 4.60
C LEU A 4 4.77 -2.21 3.82
N TYR A 5 3.62 -2.80 3.49
CA TYR A 5 3.54 -4.04 2.71
C TYR A 5 3.31 -3.73 1.23
N LEU A 6 4.17 -4.24 0.36
CA LEU A 6 4.07 -4.10 -1.09
C LEU A 6 3.57 -5.42 -1.69
N ALA A 7 2.35 -5.42 -2.20
CA ALA A 7 1.74 -6.54 -2.91
C ALA A 7 1.66 -6.27 -4.42
N GLY A 8 1.51 -7.33 -5.20
CA GLY A 8 1.36 -7.29 -6.66
C GLY A 8 2.58 -7.83 -7.41
N GLY A 9 2.38 -8.24 -8.67
CA GLY A 9 3.44 -8.84 -9.49
C GLY A 9 4.64 -7.92 -9.69
N PHE A 10 4.40 -6.61 -9.80
CA PHE A 10 5.45 -5.60 -9.92
C PHE A 10 6.26 -5.39 -8.64
N ALA A 11 5.61 -5.51 -7.47
CA ALA A 11 6.23 -5.26 -6.17
C ALA A 11 7.39 -6.22 -5.86
N ASN A 12 7.38 -7.44 -6.41
CA ASN A 12 8.48 -8.38 -6.22
C ASN A 12 9.81 -7.86 -6.79
N TYR A 13 9.76 -7.22 -7.97
CA TYR A 13 10.95 -6.83 -8.72
C TYR A 13 11.36 -5.37 -8.50
N ILE A 14 10.49 -4.56 -7.88
CA ILE A 14 10.79 -3.15 -7.65
C ILE A 14 12.01 -2.97 -6.73
N ASN A 15 12.92 -2.05 -7.07
CA ASN A 15 13.95 -1.62 -6.13
C ASN A 15 13.33 -0.63 -5.14
N SER A 16 13.18 -1.04 -3.88
CA SER A 16 12.50 -0.23 -2.85
C SER A 16 13.24 1.07 -2.49
N SER A 17 14.57 1.14 -2.67
CA SER A 17 15.28 2.42 -2.51
C SER A 17 14.92 3.35 -3.64
N ASN A 18 15.10 2.91 -4.88
CA ASN A 18 14.82 3.75 -6.05
C ASN A 18 13.36 4.21 -6.07
N ALA A 19 12.42 3.31 -5.79
CA ALA A 19 10.98 3.62 -5.71
C ALA A 19 10.68 4.70 -4.66
N ARG A 20 11.32 4.64 -3.50
CA ARG A 20 11.18 5.65 -2.45
C ARG A 20 11.80 6.97 -2.88
N ASP A 21 12.99 6.92 -3.48
CA ASP A 21 13.78 8.09 -3.84
C ASP A 21 13.17 8.88 -5.01
N ILE A 22 12.31 8.25 -5.84
CA ILE A 22 11.51 8.93 -6.88
C ILE A 22 10.07 9.26 -6.43
N GLY A 23 9.71 9.05 -5.17
CA GLY A 23 8.36 9.34 -4.67
C GLY A 23 7.27 8.34 -5.05
N PHE A 24 7.61 7.19 -5.65
CA PHE A 24 6.63 6.18 -6.05
C PHE A 24 6.00 5.45 -4.84
N ILE A 25 6.75 5.31 -3.75
CA ILE A 25 6.25 4.78 -2.47
C ILE A 25 6.53 5.76 -1.34
N ALA A 26 5.76 5.63 -0.25
CA ALA A 26 5.96 6.44 0.95
C ALA A 26 7.41 6.40 1.45
N ASN A 27 7.88 7.52 2.00
CA ASN A 27 9.26 7.72 2.44
C ASN A 27 9.56 6.99 3.78
N PHE A 28 9.50 5.66 3.73
CA PHE A 28 9.72 4.78 4.88
C PHE A 28 11.16 4.27 4.96
N PRO A 29 11.66 3.98 6.17
CA PRO A 29 12.90 3.22 6.34
C PRO A 29 12.81 1.87 5.61
N LEU A 30 13.80 1.52 4.78
CA LEU A 30 13.76 0.30 3.95
C LEU A 30 13.53 -0.97 4.77
N LYS A 31 14.05 -1.03 6.00
CA LYS A 31 13.84 -2.15 6.95
C LYS A 31 12.37 -2.38 7.36
N LYS A 32 11.49 -1.42 7.09
CA LYS A 32 10.05 -1.48 7.38
C LYS A 32 9.21 -1.79 6.13
N ILE A 33 9.85 -1.91 4.96
CA ILE A 33 9.19 -2.20 3.70
C ILE A 33 9.30 -3.71 3.45
N GLU A 34 8.17 -4.38 3.28
CA GLU A 34 8.08 -5.82 3.10
C GLU A 34 7.34 -6.14 1.82
N LYS A 35 7.97 -6.92 0.93
CA LYS A 35 7.34 -7.39 -0.30
C LYS A 35 6.62 -8.71 -0.01
N VAL A 36 5.33 -8.76 -0.29
CA VAL A 36 4.47 -9.93 0.03
C VAL A 36 3.99 -10.67 -1.21
N GLY A 37 4.41 -10.26 -2.40
CA GLY A 37 4.05 -10.90 -3.66
C GLY A 37 2.56 -10.79 -3.98
N ASN A 38 1.97 -11.83 -4.56
CA ASN A 38 0.57 -11.84 -4.94
C ASN A 38 -0.33 -12.18 -3.74
N ALA A 39 -0.57 -11.19 -2.89
CA ALA A 39 -1.42 -11.33 -1.71
C ALA A 39 -2.87 -11.77 -2.05
N SER A 40 -3.37 -11.42 -3.25
CA SER A 40 -4.71 -11.85 -3.70
C SER A 40 -4.77 -13.38 -3.89
N LEU A 41 -3.78 -13.95 -4.60
CA LEU A 41 -3.72 -15.40 -4.82
C LEU A 41 -3.47 -16.16 -3.51
N GLU A 42 -2.55 -15.68 -2.67
CA GLU A 42 -2.29 -16.28 -1.36
C GLU A 42 -3.54 -16.25 -0.47
N GLY A 43 -4.24 -15.11 -0.43
CA GLY A 43 -5.52 -14.98 0.28
C GLY A 43 -6.57 -15.96 -0.22
N ALA A 44 -6.70 -16.13 -1.54
CA ALA A 44 -7.61 -17.11 -2.13
C ALA A 44 -7.29 -18.54 -1.70
N MET A 45 -6.02 -18.92 -1.68
CA MET A 45 -5.57 -20.24 -1.22
C MET A 45 -5.86 -20.47 0.26
N LEU A 46 -5.64 -19.45 1.10
CA LEU A 46 -5.97 -19.50 2.54
C LEU A 46 -7.47 -19.71 2.76
N MET A 47 -8.32 -18.96 2.05
CA MET A 47 -9.78 -19.08 2.12
C MET A 47 -10.30 -20.42 1.55
N LEU A 48 -9.61 -20.99 0.56
CA LEU A 48 -9.94 -22.30 0.01
C LEU A 48 -9.64 -23.43 1.00
N LYS A 49 -8.51 -23.33 1.69
CA LYS A 49 -8.03 -24.37 2.62
C LYS A 49 -8.57 -24.27 4.05
N SER A 50 -9.14 -23.12 4.43
CA SER A 50 -9.61 -22.89 5.80
C SER A 50 -10.91 -22.11 5.86
N ILE A 51 -11.96 -22.77 6.36
CA ILE A 51 -13.26 -22.12 6.64
C ILE A 51 -13.11 -21.00 7.66
N LYS A 52 -12.27 -21.21 8.70
CA LYS A 52 -12.00 -20.18 9.71
C LYS A 52 -11.45 -18.89 9.07
N MET A 53 -10.43 -19.01 8.22
CA MET A 53 -9.81 -17.85 7.57
C MET A 53 -10.79 -17.15 6.62
N ARG A 54 -11.65 -17.94 5.94
CA ARG A 54 -12.74 -17.39 5.11
C ARG A 54 -13.72 -16.57 5.93
N THR A 55 -14.21 -17.10 7.05
CA THR A 55 -15.13 -16.36 7.92
C THR A 55 -14.48 -15.12 8.55
N GLU A 56 -13.18 -15.17 8.86
CA GLU A 56 -12.46 -14.01 9.39
C GLU A 56 -12.37 -12.87 8.37
N ILE A 57 -12.02 -13.14 7.11
CA ILE A 57 -11.92 -12.10 6.08
C ILE A 57 -13.30 -11.54 5.67
N GLU A 58 -14.34 -12.38 5.64
CA GLU A 58 -15.73 -11.95 5.41
C GLU A 58 -16.20 -10.96 6.47
N LYS A 59 -15.74 -11.07 7.71
CA LYS A 59 -16.03 -10.10 8.77
C LYS A 59 -15.17 -8.84 8.65
N LEU A 60 -13.88 -9.01 8.33
CA LEU A 60 -12.93 -7.91 8.23
C LEU A 60 -13.32 -6.92 7.13
N VAL A 61 -13.75 -7.43 5.96
CA VAL A 61 -14.10 -6.59 4.81
C VAL A 61 -15.26 -5.63 5.09
N LEU A 62 -16.15 -5.98 6.03
CA LEU A 62 -17.28 -5.12 6.43
C LEU A 62 -16.86 -3.86 7.18
N GLY A 63 -15.64 -3.83 7.71
CA GLY A 63 -15.07 -2.66 8.39
C GLY A 63 -14.16 -1.81 7.49
N ILE A 64 -14.14 -2.07 6.17
CA ILE A 64 -13.34 -1.30 5.22
C ILE A 64 -14.21 -0.19 4.60
N ASP A 65 -13.78 1.06 4.78
CA ASP A 65 -14.40 2.21 4.14
C ASP A 65 -13.72 2.54 2.81
N HIS A 66 -14.52 2.80 1.78
CA HIS A 66 -14.04 3.31 0.50
C HIS A 66 -13.97 4.83 0.56
N LEU A 67 -12.79 5.39 0.28
CA LEU A 67 -12.56 6.84 0.21
C LEU A 67 -12.38 7.26 -1.25
N GLU A 68 -13.22 8.20 -1.69
CA GLU A 68 -13.14 8.81 -3.02
C GLU A 68 -12.09 9.94 -2.98
N LEU A 69 -10.88 9.65 -3.45
CA LEU A 69 -9.74 10.56 -3.32
C LEU A 69 -9.97 11.91 -4.02
N GLU A 70 -10.73 11.94 -5.12
CA GLU A 70 -11.11 13.15 -5.84
C GLU A 70 -11.96 14.12 -5.01
N THR A 71 -12.56 13.65 -3.90
CA THR A 71 -13.35 14.48 -2.96
C THR A 71 -12.48 15.08 -1.86
N VAL A 72 -11.22 14.64 -1.74
CA VAL A 72 -10.28 15.12 -0.71
C VAL A 72 -9.69 16.45 -1.19
N PRO A 73 -9.80 17.55 -0.41
CA PRO A 73 -9.51 18.90 -0.88
C PRO A 73 -8.14 19.15 -1.52
N ASP A 74 -7.12 18.39 -1.14
CA ASP A 74 -5.71 18.56 -1.52
C ASP A 74 -5.18 17.42 -2.44
N PHE A 75 -6.04 16.48 -2.83
CA PHE A 75 -5.59 15.30 -3.57
C PHE A 75 -4.93 15.66 -4.92
N PHE A 76 -5.48 16.63 -5.65
CA PHE A 76 -4.94 17.01 -6.95
C PHE A 76 -3.57 17.68 -6.83
N GLU A 77 -3.38 18.51 -5.82
CA GLU A 77 -2.09 19.13 -5.49
C GLU A 77 -1.04 18.05 -5.19
N VAL A 78 -1.37 17.10 -4.31
CA VAL A 78 -0.49 15.97 -3.96
C VAL A 78 -0.20 15.09 -5.17
N PHE A 79 -1.19 14.83 -6.02
CA PHE A 79 -1.01 14.04 -7.23
C PHE A 79 -0.06 14.71 -8.24
N VAL A 80 -0.21 16.02 -8.47
CA VAL A 80 0.67 16.80 -9.35
C VAL A 80 2.08 16.85 -8.78
N GLU A 81 2.24 17.01 -7.47
CA GLU A 81 3.54 16.94 -6.81
C GLU A 81 4.21 15.57 -7.00
N GLY A 82 3.44 14.48 -6.88
CA GLY A 82 3.91 13.11 -7.14
C GLY A 82 4.43 12.91 -8.57
N CYS A 83 3.90 13.65 -9.54
CA CYS A 83 4.36 13.60 -10.93
C CYS A 83 5.73 14.26 -11.15
N MET A 84 6.27 14.97 -10.16
CA MET A 84 7.61 15.57 -10.22
C MET A 84 8.73 14.59 -9.84
N PHE A 85 8.40 13.37 -9.43
CA PHE A 85 9.35 12.33 -9.00
C PHE A 85 10.26 12.72 -7.83
N ASN A 86 9.79 13.61 -6.95
CA ASN A 86 10.46 13.95 -5.71
C ASN A 86 10.13 12.90 -4.63
N PRO A 87 11.05 12.58 -3.70
CA PRO A 87 10.73 11.74 -2.56
C PRO A 87 9.54 12.31 -1.77
N MET A 88 8.59 11.46 -1.38
CA MET A 88 7.47 11.87 -0.53
C MET A 88 7.96 12.47 0.81
N PRO A 89 7.19 13.36 1.45
CA PRO A 89 7.49 13.84 2.80
C PRO A 89 7.66 12.68 3.79
N ARG A 90 8.59 12.82 4.75
CA ARG A 90 8.80 11.81 5.81
C ARG A 90 7.70 11.85 6.86
N ASP A 91 7.17 13.04 7.11
CA ASP A 91 6.00 13.23 7.95
C ASP A 91 4.76 13.24 7.06
N LEU A 92 4.02 12.13 7.12
CA LEU A 92 2.77 11.96 6.37
C LEU A 92 1.58 12.63 7.07
N THR A 93 1.77 13.25 8.24
CA THR A 93 0.75 14.01 8.97
C THR A 93 0.82 15.51 8.72
N SER A 94 1.85 15.94 7.98
CA SER A 94 2.05 17.34 7.56
C SER A 94 1.44 17.65 6.18
N ILE A 95 0.80 16.65 5.56
CA ILE A 95 0.05 16.77 4.31
C ILE A 95 -1.42 16.89 4.72
#